data_AF-A0A3C0JM00-F1
#
_entry.id   AF-A0A3C0JM00-F1
#
_cell.length_a   1.000
_cell.length_b   1.000
_cell.length_c   1.000
_cell.angle_alpha   90.00
_cell.angle_beta   90.00
_cell.angle_gamma   90.00
#
_symmetry.space_group_name_H-M   'P 1'
#
loop_
_entity.id
_entity.type
_entity.pdbx_description
1 polymer ?
#
loop_
_entity_poly.entity_id
_entity_poly.type
_entity_poly.pdbx_seq_one_letter_code
_entity_poly.pdbx_strand_id
1 'polypeptide(L)'
;SAAAGGINLKIEYRDLKAKASAVDPAQVEHMDSFAVLSFDSEEAAATHMALMTGPDSGMHDMDETIGDASVSLEANQGGMGSVVAFKKGEWVVSLHTSHPNGDTPLMDRAALESLARAVTGRL
;
A
#
# COMPACT_ATOMS: atom_id res chain seq x y z
N SER A 1 8.25 -2.94 -31.49
CA SER A 1 8.31 -1.59 -30.92
C SER A 1 7.08 -1.37 -30.07
N ALA A 2 7.18 -1.47 -28.75
CA ALA A 2 6.07 -1.18 -27.84
C ALA A 2 6.28 0.24 -27.30
N ALA A 3 5.32 1.12 -27.51
CA ALA A 3 5.38 2.50 -27.10
C ALA A 3 5.38 2.58 -25.56
N ALA A 4 6.47 3.08 -24.99
CA ALA A 4 6.48 3.64 -23.65
C ALA A 4 5.66 4.94 -23.69
N GLY A 5 4.33 4.81 -23.63
CA GLY A 5 3.45 5.93 -23.36
C GLY A 5 3.73 6.42 -21.96
N GLY A 6 4.37 7.59 -21.83
CA GLY A 6 4.69 8.19 -20.55
C GLY A 6 3.43 8.37 -19.72
N ILE A 7 3.28 7.55 -18.68
CA ILE A 7 2.24 7.73 -17.68
C ILE A 7 2.55 9.06 -16.99
N ASN A 8 1.68 10.06 -17.15
CA ASN A 8 1.78 11.29 -16.36
C ASN A 8 1.40 10.96 -14.93
N LEU A 9 2.41 10.72 -14.10
CA LEU A 9 2.23 10.41 -12.70
C LEU A 9 2.20 11.72 -11.90
N LYS A 10 1.03 12.10 -11.39
CA LYS A 10 0.96 13.16 -10.38
C LYS A 10 1.16 12.54 -9.00
N ILE A 11 2.39 12.58 -8.50
CA ILE A 11 2.68 12.19 -7.11
C ILE A 11 2.33 13.37 -6.20
N GLU A 12 1.22 13.26 -5.47
CA GLU A 12 0.93 14.18 -4.36
C GLU A 12 1.35 13.55 -3.04
N TYR A 13 2.42 14.07 -2.43
CA TYR A 13 2.73 13.72 -1.05
C TYR A 13 1.75 14.45 -0.13
N ARG A 14 0.72 13.73 0.32
CA ARG A 14 -0.22 14.23 1.34
C ARG A 14 0.27 13.75 2.70
N ASP A 15 0.42 14.67 3.64
CA ASP A 15 0.65 14.32 5.05
C ASP A 15 -0.64 13.71 5.61
N LEU A 16 -0.80 12.42 5.36
CA LEU A 16 -1.96 11.64 5.78
C LEU A 16 -1.80 11.16 7.23
N LYS A 17 -0.62 11.33 7.85
CA LYS A 17 -0.44 11.20 9.30
C LYS A 17 -1.26 12.27 10.04
N ALA A 18 -1.26 13.50 9.54
CA ALA A 18 -2.14 14.55 10.05
C ALA A 18 -3.65 14.26 9.80
N LYS A 19 -4.00 13.63 8.66
CA LYS A 19 -5.40 13.26 8.33
C LYS A 19 -5.90 11.99 9.03
N ALA A 20 -4.99 11.11 9.43
CA ALA A 20 -5.26 9.92 10.24
C ALA A 20 -5.38 10.25 11.73
N SER A 21 -5.47 11.52 12.12
CA SER A 21 -5.80 11.95 13.50
C SER A 21 -7.13 11.41 14.03
N ALA A 22 -8.01 10.90 13.14
CA ALA A 22 -9.24 10.18 13.49
C ALA A 22 -9.05 8.65 13.63
N VAL A 23 -7.88 8.14 13.29
CA VAL A 23 -7.41 6.78 13.58
C VAL A 23 -6.64 6.85 14.91
N ASP A 24 -6.65 5.77 15.70
CA ASP A 24 -5.89 5.71 16.94
C ASP A 24 -4.42 6.13 16.68
N PRO A 25 -3.90 7.18 17.35
CA PRO A 25 -2.53 7.66 17.16
C PRO A 25 -1.47 6.57 17.29
N ALA A 26 -1.72 5.55 18.12
CA ALA A 26 -0.83 4.40 18.27
C ALA A 26 -0.70 3.60 16.95
N GLN A 27 -1.75 3.54 16.13
CA GLN A 27 -1.69 2.85 14.82
C GLN A 27 -0.92 3.65 13.76
N VAL A 28 -0.85 4.98 13.90
CA VAL A 28 -0.17 5.87 12.94
C VAL A 28 1.31 6.11 13.31
N GLU A 29 1.67 5.95 14.58
CA GLU A 29 3.05 6.07 15.07
C GLU A 29 3.98 4.99 14.49
N HIS A 30 3.43 3.83 14.10
CA HIS A 30 4.19 2.65 13.69
C HIS A 30 4.20 2.38 12.17
N MET A 31 3.68 3.33 11.40
CA MET A 31 3.69 3.28 9.95
C MET A 31 4.95 3.95 9.42
N ASP A 32 5.75 3.20 8.67
CA ASP A 32 7.01 3.70 8.10
C ASP A 32 6.72 4.64 6.93
N SER A 33 5.83 4.20 6.04
CA SER A 33 5.33 5.02 4.96
C SER A 33 3.89 4.69 4.58
N PHE A 34 3.17 5.73 4.17
CA PHE A 34 1.81 5.68 3.65
C PHE A 34 1.82 6.47 2.35
N ALA A 35 1.54 5.82 1.23
CA ALA A 35 1.49 6.47 -0.07
C ALA A 35 0.13 6.26 -0.73
N VAL A 36 -0.41 7.33 -1.30
CA VAL A 36 -1.62 7.32 -2.13
C VAL A 36 -1.28 7.97 -3.46
N LEU A 37 -1.54 7.25 -4.53
CA LEU A 37 -1.31 7.67 -5.89
C LEU A 37 -2.66 7.72 -6.60
N SER A 38 -2.98 8.85 -7.23
CA SER A 38 -4.07 8.95 -8.20
C SER A 38 -3.47 8.94 -9.60
N PHE A 39 -4.08 8.20 -10.51
CA PHE A 39 -3.69 8.13 -11.90
C PHE A 39 -4.75 8.80 -12.78
N ASP A 40 -4.37 9.22 -13.99
CA ASP A 40 -5.32 9.82 -14.94
C ASP A 40 -6.35 8.81 -15.49
N SER A 41 -6.14 7.51 -15.24
CA SER A 41 -7.06 6.44 -15.62
C SER A 41 -6.93 5.21 -14.74
N GLU A 42 -7.99 4.41 -14.72
CA GLU A 42 -8.00 3.10 -14.07
C GLU A 42 -6.97 2.14 -14.68
N GLU A 43 -6.75 2.21 -16.01
CA GLU A 43 -5.78 1.38 -16.72
C GLU A 43 -4.33 1.72 -16.31
N ALA A 44 -4.04 3.02 -16.08
CA ALA A 44 -2.76 3.46 -15.57
C ALA A 44 -2.53 2.99 -14.11
N ALA A 45 -3.56 3.04 -13.27
CA ALA A 45 -3.51 2.48 -11.91
C ALA A 45 -3.29 0.96 -11.92
N ALA A 46 -3.97 0.23 -12.81
CA ALA A 46 -3.79 -1.22 -12.99
C ALA A 46 -2.38 -1.57 -13.49
N THR A 47 -1.85 -0.80 -14.44
CA THR A 47 -0.47 -0.95 -14.93
C THR A 47 0.53 -0.75 -13.80
N HIS A 48 0.31 0.26 -12.95
CA HIS A 48 1.18 0.49 -11.80
C HIS A 48 1.12 -0.66 -10.79
N MET A 49 -0.07 -1.18 -10.47
CA MET A 49 -0.20 -2.37 -9.63
C MET A 49 0.55 -3.56 -10.21
N ALA A 50 0.45 -3.81 -11.52
CA ALA A 50 1.17 -4.90 -12.17
C ALA A 50 2.71 -4.74 -12.09
N LEU A 51 3.22 -3.51 -12.11
CA LEU A 51 4.64 -3.24 -11.89
C LEU A 51 5.06 -3.53 -10.44
N MET A 52 4.20 -3.24 -9.46
CA MET A 52 4.45 -3.56 -8.05
C MET A 52 4.47 -5.07 -7.78
N THR A 53 3.71 -5.85 -8.54
CA THR A 53 3.58 -7.31 -8.39
C THR A 53 4.45 -8.09 -9.39
N GLY A 54 5.55 -7.50 -9.85
CA GLY A 54 6.48 -8.17 -10.73
C GLY A 54 7.05 -9.47 -10.13
N PRO A 55 7.60 -10.38 -10.95
CA PRO A 55 8.03 -11.72 -10.53
C PRO A 55 9.08 -11.72 -9.40
N ASP A 56 9.83 -10.63 -9.25
CA ASP A 56 10.88 -10.47 -8.23
C ASP A 56 10.43 -9.62 -7.03
N SER A 57 9.16 -9.19 -6.99
CA SER A 57 8.66 -8.29 -5.94
C SER A 57 8.50 -8.96 -4.57
N GLY A 58 8.34 -10.28 -4.54
CA GLY A 58 7.95 -11.02 -3.34
C GLY A 58 6.53 -10.73 -2.87
N MET A 59 5.78 -9.85 -3.55
CA MET A 59 4.39 -9.56 -3.24
C MET A 59 3.51 -10.74 -3.65
N HIS A 60 2.49 -11.00 -2.84
CA HIS A 60 1.51 -12.05 -3.06
C HIS A 60 0.11 -11.47 -3.13
N ASP A 61 -0.72 -12.02 -4.01
CA ASP A 61 -2.15 -11.71 -4.04
C ASP A 61 -2.79 -12.04 -2.69
N MET A 62 -3.71 -11.20 -2.26
CA MET A 62 -4.48 -11.45 -1.04
C MET A 62 -5.63 -12.42 -1.31
N ASP A 63 -5.92 -13.30 -0.36
CA ASP A 63 -7.06 -14.24 -0.44
C ASP A 63 -8.41 -13.50 -0.53
N GLU A 64 -8.55 -12.41 0.22
CA GLU A 64 -9.73 -11.52 0.16
C GLU A 64 -9.31 -10.14 -0.35
N THR A 65 -9.66 -9.85 -1.59
CA THR A 65 -9.33 -8.60 -2.27
C THR A 65 -9.85 -7.36 -1.54
N ILE A 66 -8.98 -6.37 -1.38
CA ILE A 66 -9.31 -5.02 -0.94
C ILE A 66 -9.44 -4.12 -2.19
N GLY A 67 -10.58 -3.44 -2.33
CA GLY A 67 -10.85 -2.65 -3.55
C GLY A 67 -11.04 -3.55 -4.77
N ASP A 68 -10.38 -3.21 -5.88
CA ASP A 68 -10.45 -3.98 -7.13
C ASP A 68 -9.33 -5.03 -7.22
N ALA A 69 -8.19 -4.74 -6.60
CA ALA A 69 -7.00 -5.61 -6.57
C ALA A 69 -6.15 -5.28 -5.34
N SER A 70 -5.57 -6.27 -4.69
CA SER A 70 -4.71 -6.07 -3.53
C SER A 70 -3.66 -7.15 -3.36
N VAL A 71 -2.50 -6.73 -2.90
CA VAL A 71 -1.34 -7.58 -2.66
C VAL A 71 -0.71 -7.27 -1.30
N SER A 72 0.01 -8.25 -0.78
CA SER A 72 0.73 -8.11 0.48
C SER A 72 2.10 -8.78 0.43
N LEU A 73 3.01 -8.30 1.28
CA LEU A 73 4.30 -8.92 1.54
C LEU A 73 4.56 -8.86 3.04
N GLU A 74 4.99 -9.97 3.62
CA GLU A 74 5.53 -10.00 4.97
C GLU A 74 7.05 -10.18 4.91
N ALA A 75 7.77 -9.08 5.03
CA ALA A 75 9.23 -9.02 5.06
C ALA A 75 9.73 -8.78 6.49
N ASN A 76 9.19 -9.55 7.44
CA ASN A 76 9.54 -9.46 8.87
C ASN A 76 11.02 -9.83 9.14
N GLN A 77 11.67 -10.51 8.20
CA GLN A 77 13.12 -10.75 8.23
C GLN A 77 13.85 -9.57 7.55
N GLY A 78 14.61 -8.80 8.33
CA GLY A 78 15.53 -7.79 7.79
C GLY A 78 15.11 -6.32 7.92
N GLY A 79 14.18 -5.99 8.81
CA GLY A 79 13.88 -4.59 9.12
C GLY A 79 12.62 -4.02 8.47
N MET A 80 12.15 -4.67 7.40
CA MET A 80 11.22 -4.09 6.43
C MET A 80 9.74 -4.21 6.80
N GLY A 81 9.39 -5.02 7.80
CA GLY A 81 8.01 -5.19 8.25
C GLY A 81 7.09 -5.76 7.17
N SER A 82 5.83 -5.31 7.14
CA SER A 82 4.79 -5.78 6.22
C SER A 82 4.35 -4.67 5.27
N VAL A 83 4.04 -5.05 4.04
CA VAL A 83 3.49 -4.17 3.01
C VAL A 83 2.11 -4.67 2.62
N VAL A 84 1.14 -3.77 2.52
CA VAL A 84 -0.15 -4.01 1.86
C VAL A 84 -0.36 -2.92 0.83
N ALA A 85 -0.65 -3.30 -0.40
CA ALA A 85 -1.00 -2.36 -1.47
C ALA A 85 -2.30 -2.76 -2.14
N PHE A 86 -3.14 -1.79 -2.49
CA PHE A 86 -4.41 -2.04 -3.16
C PHE A 86 -4.76 -0.95 -4.15
N LYS A 87 -5.59 -1.30 -5.13
CA LYS A 87 -6.20 -0.39 -6.10
C LYS A 87 -7.69 -0.27 -5.87
N LYS A 88 -8.22 0.94 -6.07
CA LYS A 88 -9.66 1.21 -6.20
C LYS A 88 -9.88 2.29 -7.26
N GLY A 89 -10.49 1.94 -8.39
CA GLY A 89 -10.62 2.82 -9.55
C GLY A 89 -9.26 3.38 -9.99
N GLU A 90 -9.13 4.69 -10.08
CA GLU A 90 -7.89 5.39 -10.44
C GLU A 90 -6.87 5.54 -9.30
N TRP A 91 -7.16 4.98 -8.12
CA TRP A 91 -6.32 5.13 -6.92
C TRP A 91 -5.51 3.87 -6.65
N VAL A 92 -4.24 4.05 -6.27
CA VAL A 92 -3.40 3.03 -5.66
C VAL A 92 -2.94 3.51 -4.30
N VAL A 93 -3.07 2.65 -3.29
CA VAL A 93 -2.60 2.89 -1.92
C VAL A 93 -1.57 1.85 -1.57
N SER A 94 -0.49 2.25 -0.91
CA SER A 94 0.47 1.32 -0.28
C SER A 94 0.76 1.74 1.15
N LEU A 95 0.74 0.74 2.03
CA LEU A 95 0.98 0.85 3.47
C LEU A 95 2.20 0.02 3.80
N HIS A 96 3.18 0.63 4.46
CA HIS A 96 4.43 -0.02 4.85
C HIS A 96 4.60 0.11 6.35
N THR A 97 4.80 -1.01 7.04
CA THR A 97 5.29 -1.01 8.42
C THR A 97 6.79 -1.24 8.41
N SER A 98 7.53 -0.67 9.36
CA SER A 98 8.92 -1.05 9.59
C SER A 98 9.02 -1.85 10.88
N HIS A 99 9.99 -2.76 10.92
CA HIS A 99 10.16 -3.66 12.03
C HIS A 99 11.63 -3.70 12.46
N PRO A 100 12.04 -3.04 13.56
CA PRO A 100 13.42 -3.17 14.04
C PRO A 100 13.77 -4.63 14.32
N ASN A 101 14.92 -5.08 13.83
CA ASN A 101 15.34 -6.49 13.88
C ASN A 101 15.31 -7.05 15.30
N GLY A 102 14.51 -8.11 15.52
CA GLY A 102 14.52 -8.90 16.75
C GLY A 102 13.37 -8.63 17.72
N ASP A 103 12.47 -7.70 17.41
CA ASP A 103 11.29 -7.42 18.22
C ASP A 103 10.04 -8.19 17.72
N THR A 104 8.90 -8.05 18.41
CA THR A 104 7.61 -8.52 17.88
C THR A 104 7.03 -7.45 16.96
N PRO A 105 6.50 -7.79 15.76
CA PRO A 105 5.79 -6.82 14.93
C PRO A 105 4.68 -6.15 15.73
N LEU A 106 4.76 -4.82 15.90
CA LEU A 106 3.76 -4.05 16.66
C LEU A 106 2.40 -4.00 15.93
N MET A 107 2.42 -4.18 14.61
CA MET A 107 1.24 -4.37 13.79
C MET A 107 1.49 -5.54 12.86
N ASP A 108 0.73 -6.61 13.04
CA ASP A 108 0.77 -7.77 12.16
C ASP A 108 0.07 -7.48 10.83
N ARG A 109 0.19 -8.42 9.88
CA ARG A 109 -0.45 -8.31 8.56
C ARG A 109 -1.97 -8.13 8.68
N ALA A 110 -2.64 -8.83 9.59
CA ALA A 110 -4.10 -8.76 9.73
C ALA A 110 -4.59 -7.36 10.17
N ALA A 111 -3.85 -6.71 11.07
CA ALA A 111 -4.11 -5.33 11.46
C ALA A 111 -3.85 -4.36 10.29
N LEU A 112 -2.81 -4.59 9.49
CA LEU A 112 -2.51 -3.82 8.28
C LEU A 112 -3.58 -3.95 7.20
N GLU A 113 -4.10 -5.15 6.99
CA GLU A 113 -5.24 -5.41 6.10
C GLU A 113 -6.51 -4.70 6.58
N SER A 114 -6.77 -4.71 7.89
CA SER A 114 -7.93 -4.01 8.49
C SER A 114 -7.83 -2.49 8.28
N LEU A 115 -6.64 -1.92 8.45
CA LEU A 115 -6.40 -0.50 8.16
C LEU A 115 -6.60 -0.20 6.67
N ALA A 116 -6.07 -1.05 5.78
CA ALA A 116 -6.26 -0.91 4.33
C ALA A 116 -7.75 -0.88 3.96
N ARG A 117 -8.57 -1.81 4.46
CA ARG A 117 -10.03 -1.81 4.25
C ARG A 117 -10.69 -0.52 4.73
N ALA A 118 -10.27 -0.01 5.89
CA ALA A 118 -10.79 1.25 6.42
C ALA A 118 -10.42 2.47 5.55
N VAL A 119 -9.25 2.46 4.90
CA VAL A 119 -8.84 3.48 3.93
C VAL A 119 -9.67 3.35 2.64
N THR A 120 -9.84 2.14 2.11
CA THR A 120 -10.64 1.87 0.90
C THR A 120 -12.07 2.37 1.01
N GLY A 121 -12.69 2.29 2.19
CA GLY A 121 -14.05 2.80 2.44
C GLY A 121 -14.18 4.33 2.39
N ARG A 122 -13.06 5.07 2.36
CA ARG A 122 -13.01 6.55 2.35
C ARG A 122 -12.55 7.13 1.01
N LEU A 123 -12.16 6.28 0.06
CA LEU A 123 -11.86 6.61 -1.33
C LEU A 123 -13.12 6.46 -2.18
#